data_AF-A0A6B2LLT8-F1
#
_entry.id   AF-A0A6B2LLT8-F1
#
_cell.length_a   1.000
_cell.length_b   1.000
_cell.length_c   1.000
_cell.angle_alpha   90.00
_cell.angle_beta   90.00
_cell.angle_gamma   90.00
#
_symmetry.space_group_name_H-M   'P 1'
#
loop_
_entity.id
_entity.type
_entity.pdbx_description
1 polymer ?
#
loop_
_entity_poly.entity_id
_entity_poly.type
_entity_poly.pdbx_seq_one_letter_code
_entity_poly.pdbx_strand_id
1 'polypeptide(L)'
;MKQQALAFLALLVALISGQYSCDNPCYGNMCCSIPSDNTYVLTTFCDSSTACGPGCSDYTYFAADSQRFGCGKNLTICAAGTTNCVGAIVIDAGPNISVEEKAGMAIIDASAQVCSDLFGMSSCGWSDGKEIVAYLGNPPKMGPFVATPEQMRRLVFQHQQAFSQKLH
;
A
#
# COMPACT_ATOMS: atom_id res chain seq x y z
N MET A 1 19.60 41.68 48.42
CA MET A 1 18.50 41.83 47.44
C MET A 1 19.08 42.16 46.08
N LYS A 2 18.90 41.27 45.09
CA LYS A 2 19.03 41.42 43.61
C LYS A 2 18.82 40.02 43.00
N GLN A 3 17.58 39.67 42.63
CA GLN A 3 17.10 39.57 41.23
C GLN A 3 17.99 38.66 40.36
N GLN A 4 17.64 37.37 40.26
CA GLN A 4 16.77 36.76 39.22
C GLN A 4 17.45 36.64 37.85
N ALA A 5 17.65 35.39 37.42
CA ALA A 5 17.32 34.93 36.07
C ALA A 5 17.34 33.39 36.05
N LEU A 6 16.16 32.78 36.23
CA LEU A 6 15.93 31.40 35.79
C LEU A 6 15.96 31.42 34.26
N ALA A 7 16.96 30.78 33.67
CA ALA A 7 16.93 30.46 32.24
C ALA A 7 16.09 29.19 32.04
N PHE A 8 14.81 29.37 31.72
CA PHE A 8 13.98 28.30 31.16
C PHE A 8 14.38 28.11 29.69
N LEU A 9 15.26 27.14 29.43
CA LEU A 9 15.53 26.67 28.08
C LEU A 9 14.45 25.65 27.70
N ALA A 10 13.31 26.13 27.21
CA ALA A 10 12.29 25.28 26.60
C ALA A 10 12.79 24.83 25.22
N LEU A 11 13.37 23.62 25.16
CA LEU A 11 13.72 22.96 23.91
C LEU A 11 12.42 22.46 23.25
N LEU A 12 11.80 23.31 22.43
CA LEU A 12 10.73 22.92 21.51
C LEU A 12 11.35 22.01 20.44
N VAL A 13 11.29 20.69 20.68
CA VAL A 13 11.50 19.69 19.62
C VAL A 13 10.26 19.77 18.74
N ALA A 14 10.34 20.56 17.67
CA ALA A 14 9.38 20.47 16.58
C ALA A 14 9.58 19.09 15.94
N LEU A 15 8.76 18.12 16.34
CA LEU A 15 8.54 16.91 15.56
C LEU A 15 7.94 17.38 14.23
N ILE A 16 8.80 17.52 13.22
CA ILE A 16 8.37 17.63 11.83
C ILE A 16 7.81 16.25 11.50
N SER A 17 6.54 16.01 11.81
CA SER A 17 5.80 14.93 11.20
C SER A 17 5.80 15.26 9.71
N GLY A 18 6.70 14.63 8.95
CA GLY A 18 6.70 14.73 7.50
C GLY A 18 5.30 14.33 7.03
N GLN A 19 4.52 15.30 6.61
CA GLN A 19 3.20 15.04 6.06
C GLN A 19 3.43 14.28 4.76
N TYR A 20 2.89 13.07 4.66
CA TYR A 20 2.96 12.30 3.42
C TYR A 20 2.41 13.15 2.27
N SER A 21 3.13 13.16 1.17
CA SER A 21 2.71 13.78 -0.07
C SER A 21 3.00 12.81 -1.20
N CYS A 22 2.07 12.69 -2.13
CA CYS A 22 2.29 11.89 -3.32
C CYS A 22 3.31 12.58 -4.23
N ASP A 23 4.43 11.93 -4.51
CA ASP A 23 5.49 12.46 -5.38
C ASP A 23 5.05 12.62 -6.84
N ASN A 24 4.08 11.82 -7.29
CA ASN A 24 3.55 11.87 -8.66
C ASN A 24 2.02 11.79 -8.69
N PRO A 25 1.30 12.90 -8.43
CA PRO A 25 -0.15 12.97 -8.60
C PRO A 25 -0.54 12.76 -10.05
N CYS A 26 -1.60 12.00 -10.29
CA CYS A 26 -2.08 11.70 -11.63
C CYS A 26 -3.62 11.76 -11.72
N TYR A 27 -4.15 11.34 -12.87
CA TYR A 27 -5.58 11.45 -13.20
C TYR A 27 -6.48 10.96 -12.07
N GLY A 28 -7.53 11.72 -11.76
CA GLY A 28 -8.50 11.36 -10.72
C GLY A 28 -8.08 11.72 -9.28
N ASN A 29 -7.06 12.57 -9.10
CA ASN A 29 -6.48 12.90 -7.78
C ASN A 29 -5.96 11.67 -7.05
N MET A 30 -5.27 10.81 -7.79
CA MET A 30 -4.70 9.55 -7.32
C MET A 30 -3.18 9.60 -7.43
N CYS A 31 -2.51 8.75 -6.68
CA CYS A 31 -1.05 8.73 -6.67
C CYS A 31 -0.50 7.67 -7.63
N CYS A 32 0.37 8.07 -8.56
CA CYS A 32 1.00 7.16 -9.51
C CYS A 32 2.42 6.74 -9.10
N SER A 33 3.01 7.37 -8.08
CA SER A 33 4.33 7.00 -7.57
C SER A 33 4.24 5.77 -6.66
N ILE A 34 5.14 4.81 -6.88
CA ILE A 34 5.39 3.72 -5.94
C ILE A 34 6.38 4.19 -4.87
N PRO A 35 6.10 4.00 -3.56
CA PRO A 35 7.06 4.26 -2.50
C PRO A 35 8.36 3.48 -2.72
N SER A 36 9.51 4.12 -2.50
CA SER A 36 10.83 3.52 -2.79
C SER A 36 11.14 2.23 -2.02
N ASP A 37 10.45 2.00 -0.90
CA ASP A 37 10.56 0.82 -0.04
C ASP A 37 9.41 -0.19 -0.26
N ASN A 38 8.47 0.12 -1.16
CA ASN A 38 7.25 -0.63 -1.43
C ASN A 38 6.34 -0.83 -0.20
N THR A 39 6.44 0.03 0.81
CA THR A 39 5.62 -0.07 2.02
C THR A 39 4.31 0.71 1.86
N TYR A 40 3.22 0.09 2.29
CA TYR A 40 1.87 0.67 2.27
C TYR A 40 1.12 0.30 3.55
N VAL A 41 0.02 1.00 3.83
CA VAL A 41 -1.00 0.50 4.75
C VAL A 41 -2.14 -0.14 3.96
N LEU A 42 -2.62 -1.27 4.46
CA LEU A 42 -3.73 -1.99 3.88
C LEU A 42 -5.06 -1.40 4.34
N THR A 43 -5.95 -1.16 3.39
CA THR A 43 -7.37 -0.86 3.62
C THR A 43 -8.24 -1.85 2.86
N THR A 44 -9.52 -1.92 3.22
CA THR A 44 -10.48 -2.79 2.54
C THR A 44 -11.58 -2.00 1.84
N PHE A 45 -11.90 -2.38 0.61
CA PHE A 45 -12.97 -1.78 -0.18
C PHE A 45 -13.82 -2.85 -0.91
N CYS A 46 -15.02 -2.46 -1.35
CA CYS A 46 -15.87 -3.28 -2.19
C CYS A 46 -16.90 -2.41 -2.93
N ASP A 47 -16.70 -2.20 -4.23
CA ASP A 47 -17.61 -1.44 -5.09
C ASP A 47 -18.32 -2.35 -6.11
N SER A 48 -19.52 -1.94 -6.52
CA SER A 48 -20.35 -2.69 -7.48
C SER A 48 -19.85 -2.64 -8.92
N SER A 49 -19.01 -1.67 -9.24
CA SER A 49 -18.31 -1.50 -10.51
C SER A 49 -16.94 -0.90 -10.22
N THR A 50 -15.93 -1.28 -11.00
CA THR A 50 -14.56 -0.80 -10.81
C THR A 50 -14.02 -0.15 -12.09
N ALA A 51 -12.95 0.63 -11.97
CA ALA A 51 -12.30 1.29 -13.10
C ALA A 51 -11.72 0.30 -14.13
N CYS A 52 -11.41 -0.94 -13.74
CA CYS A 52 -10.92 -1.96 -14.66
C CYS A 52 -12.02 -2.90 -15.18
N GLY A 53 -13.29 -2.61 -14.89
CA GLY A 53 -14.45 -3.30 -15.44
C GLY A 53 -15.27 -4.05 -14.38
N PRO A 54 -14.91 -5.30 -14.01
CA PRO A 54 -15.78 -6.14 -13.19
C PRO A 54 -15.85 -5.66 -11.73
N GLY A 55 -16.97 -5.92 -11.07
CA GLY A 55 -17.19 -5.52 -9.68
C GLY A 55 -16.42 -6.40 -8.69
N CYS A 56 -16.38 -5.99 -7.43
CA CYS A 56 -15.72 -6.77 -6.38
C CYS A 56 -16.31 -8.17 -6.17
N SER A 57 -17.58 -8.41 -6.56
CA SER A 57 -18.20 -9.73 -6.49
C SER A 57 -17.58 -10.77 -7.43
N ASP A 58 -16.83 -10.33 -8.44
CA ASP A 58 -16.24 -11.21 -9.45
C ASP A 58 -14.87 -11.78 -9.02
N TYR A 59 -14.31 -11.26 -7.92
CA TYR A 59 -12.97 -11.61 -7.45
C TYR A 59 -12.94 -11.83 -5.93
N THR A 60 -12.20 -12.83 -5.46
CA THR A 60 -11.94 -13.02 -4.03
C THR A 60 -10.72 -12.24 -3.55
N TYR A 61 -9.66 -12.21 -4.36
CA TYR A 61 -8.38 -11.58 -4.03
C TYR A 61 -8.08 -10.48 -5.03
N PHE A 62 -8.35 -9.25 -4.64
CA PHE A 62 -8.19 -8.09 -5.50
C PHE A 62 -7.63 -6.89 -4.74
N ALA A 63 -7.13 -5.93 -5.49
CA ALA A 63 -6.71 -4.63 -5.03
C ALA A 63 -7.26 -3.53 -5.96
N ALA A 64 -7.50 -2.34 -5.40
CA ALA A 64 -7.49 -1.09 -6.13
C ALA A 64 -6.07 -0.54 -6.03
N ASP A 65 -5.52 -0.12 -7.18
CA ASP A 65 -4.36 0.77 -7.35
C ASP A 65 -3.84 0.70 -8.80
N SER A 66 -4.76 0.83 -9.75
CA SER A 66 -4.45 0.78 -11.18
C SER A 66 -3.56 1.95 -11.63
N GLN A 67 -3.48 3.04 -10.86
CA GLN A 67 -2.62 4.18 -11.15
C GLN A 67 -1.15 3.83 -10.93
N ARG A 68 -0.81 3.16 -9.82
CA ARG A 68 0.56 2.67 -9.61
C ARG A 68 0.87 1.45 -10.46
N PHE A 69 -0.05 0.50 -10.53
CA PHE A 69 0.27 -0.83 -11.04
C PHE A 69 -0.31 -1.15 -12.41
N GLY A 70 -1.48 -0.61 -12.73
CA GLY A 70 -2.22 -0.88 -13.97
C GLY A 70 -3.30 -1.95 -13.80
N CYS A 71 -4.39 -1.81 -14.55
CA CYS A 71 -5.51 -2.76 -14.55
C CYS A 71 -5.10 -4.17 -14.97
N GLY A 72 -5.67 -5.17 -14.29
CA GLY A 72 -5.46 -6.60 -14.57
C GLY A 72 -4.06 -7.11 -14.23
N LYS A 73 -3.22 -6.28 -13.60
CA LYS A 73 -1.90 -6.70 -13.12
C LYS A 73 -2.03 -7.48 -11.83
N ASN A 74 -1.10 -8.40 -11.62
CA ASN A 74 -1.03 -9.15 -10.38
C ASN A 74 -0.06 -8.49 -9.40
N LEU A 75 -0.46 -8.45 -8.14
CA LEU A 75 0.34 -8.05 -7.02
C LEU A 75 0.61 -9.25 -6.12
N THR A 76 1.78 -9.25 -5.50
CA THR A 76 2.01 -10.00 -4.26
C THR A 76 2.01 -9.01 -3.11
N ILE A 77 1.09 -9.19 -2.17
CA ILE A 77 0.96 -8.33 -0.98
C ILE A 77 1.39 -9.14 0.22
N CYS A 78 2.45 -8.74 0.91
CA CYS A 78 2.96 -9.42 2.09
C CYS A 78 2.75 -8.58 3.34
N ALA A 79 2.40 -9.20 4.47
CA ALA A 79 2.41 -8.51 5.75
C ALA A 79 3.84 -8.09 6.09
N ALA A 80 4.05 -6.81 6.43
CA ALA A 80 5.38 -6.25 6.64
C ALA A 80 6.16 -7.03 7.70
N GLY A 81 7.45 -7.27 7.45
CA GLY A 81 8.32 -8.05 8.34
C GLY A 81 8.06 -9.57 8.35
N THR A 82 7.19 -10.09 7.49
CA THR A 82 6.89 -11.53 7.40
C THR A 82 7.07 -12.07 5.98
N THR A 83 6.94 -13.38 5.83
CA THR A 83 6.82 -14.06 4.52
C THR A 83 5.39 -14.50 4.21
N ASN A 84 4.40 -14.05 4.99
CA ASN A 84 2.99 -14.32 4.73
C ASN A 84 2.51 -13.34 3.68
N CYS A 85 2.05 -13.87 2.55
CA CYS A 85 1.69 -13.08 1.38
C CYS A 85 0.36 -13.55 0.78
N VAL A 86 -0.27 -12.67 0.02
CA VAL A 86 -1.47 -12.91 -0.76
C VAL A 86 -1.23 -12.47 -2.20
N GLY A 87 -1.53 -13.35 -3.15
CA GLY A 87 -1.58 -12.98 -4.56
C GLY A 87 -2.94 -12.36 -4.89
N ALA A 88 -2.95 -11.15 -5.45
CA ALA A 88 -4.17 -10.38 -5.75
C ALA A 88 -4.10 -9.75 -7.15
N ILE A 89 -5.24 -9.50 -7.77
CA ILE A 89 -5.34 -8.82 -9.07
C ILE A 89 -5.80 -7.37 -8.89
N VAL A 90 -5.23 -6.45 -9.65
CA VAL A 90 -5.64 -5.03 -9.64
C VAL A 90 -6.89 -4.87 -10.49
N ILE A 91 -8.00 -4.50 -9.86
CA ILE A 91 -9.31 -4.36 -10.51
C ILE A 91 -9.83 -2.93 -10.47
N ASP A 92 -9.28 -2.05 -9.65
CA ASP A 92 -9.82 -0.70 -9.52
C ASP A 92 -8.74 0.38 -9.43
N ALA A 93 -9.19 1.62 -9.54
CA ALA A 93 -8.42 2.84 -9.35
C ALA A 93 -8.45 3.30 -7.89
N GLY A 94 -7.44 4.07 -7.50
CA GLY A 94 -7.34 4.69 -6.19
C GLY A 94 -6.30 4.08 -5.26
N PRO A 95 -6.32 4.46 -3.98
CA PRO A 95 -7.22 5.45 -3.40
C PRO A 95 -6.91 6.88 -3.85
N ASN A 96 -7.82 7.80 -3.49
CA ASN A 96 -7.59 9.22 -3.66
C ASN A 96 -6.44 9.69 -2.75
N ILE A 97 -5.57 10.58 -3.25
CA ILE A 97 -4.41 11.14 -2.53
C ILE A 97 -4.81 11.68 -1.14
N SER A 98 -5.97 12.33 -1.03
CA SER A 98 -6.41 12.89 0.26
C SER A 98 -6.64 11.85 1.36
N VAL A 99 -6.86 10.58 0.99
CA VAL A 99 -6.94 9.46 1.94
C VAL A 99 -5.55 9.06 2.40
N GLU A 100 -4.59 8.99 1.48
CA GLU A 100 -3.18 8.69 1.78
C GLU A 100 -2.52 9.79 2.62
N GLU A 101 -2.81 11.06 2.34
CA GLU A 101 -2.36 12.20 3.14
C GLU A 101 -2.89 12.13 4.58
N LYS A 102 -4.13 11.67 4.78
CA LYS A 102 -4.70 11.46 6.12
C LYS A 102 -4.07 10.26 6.84
N ALA A 103 -3.76 9.19 6.09
CA ALA A 103 -3.06 8.05 6.64
C ALA A 103 -1.58 8.34 6.94
N GLY A 104 -1.02 9.38 6.31
CA GLY A 104 0.40 9.71 6.43
C GLY A 104 1.31 8.75 5.68
N MET A 105 0.77 7.96 4.74
CA MET A 105 1.52 7.03 3.90
C MET A 105 0.68 6.52 2.72
N ALA A 106 1.35 5.87 1.76
CA ALA A 106 0.68 5.22 0.65
C ALA A 106 -0.24 4.09 1.12
N ILE A 107 -1.34 3.89 0.42
CA ILE A 107 -2.37 2.90 0.77
C ILE A 107 -2.55 1.93 -0.40
N ILE A 108 -2.82 0.67 -0.08
CA ILE A 108 -3.46 -0.27 -1.01
C ILE A 108 -4.82 -0.66 -0.45
N ASP A 109 -5.85 -0.31 -1.20
CA ASP A 109 -7.21 -0.79 -1.01
C ASP A 109 -7.31 -2.21 -1.56
N ALA A 110 -7.80 -3.16 -0.75
CA ALA A 110 -7.89 -4.57 -1.14
C ALA A 110 -9.21 -5.22 -0.73
N SER A 111 -9.40 -6.47 -1.13
CA SER A 111 -10.54 -7.25 -0.64
C SER A 111 -10.43 -7.53 0.86
N ALA A 112 -11.58 -7.66 1.53
CA ALA A 112 -11.65 -8.08 2.93
C ALA A 112 -10.90 -9.40 3.18
N GLN A 113 -10.87 -10.31 2.18
CA GLN A 113 -10.15 -11.57 2.28
C GLN A 113 -8.63 -11.37 2.39
N VAL A 114 -8.05 -10.37 1.70
CA VAL A 114 -6.62 -10.06 1.83
C VAL A 114 -6.29 -9.65 3.27
N CYS A 115 -7.11 -8.78 3.89
CA CYS A 115 -6.94 -8.37 5.27
C CYS A 115 -7.11 -9.54 6.25
N SER A 116 -8.10 -10.40 6.03
CA SER A 116 -8.33 -11.60 6.84
C SER A 116 -7.15 -12.56 6.80
N ASP A 117 -6.61 -12.83 5.61
CA ASP A 117 -5.54 -13.81 5.45
C ASP A 117 -4.18 -13.31 5.95
N LEU A 118 -3.92 -12.00 5.90
CA LEU A 118 -2.67 -11.41 6.40
C LEU A 118 -2.71 -11.12 7.90
N PHE A 119 -3.85 -10.69 8.43
CA PHE A 119 -3.93 -10.11 9.78
C PHE A 119 -5.01 -10.74 10.67
N GLY A 120 -5.81 -11.67 10.16
CA GLY A 120 -6.91 -12.29 10.91
C GLY A 120 -8.08 -11.32 11.19
N MET A 121 -8.20 -10.24 10.42
CA MET A 121 -9.22 -9.20 10.59
C MET A 121 -10.25 -9.24 9.47
N SER A 122 -11.53 -9.03 9.78
CA SER A 122 -12.60 -9.02 8.77
C SER A 122 -12.53 -7.84 7.80
N SER A 123 -11.84 -6.77 8.20
CA SER A 123 -11.65 -5.53 7.43
C SER A 123 -10.43 -4.79 7.97
N CYS A 124 -9.79 -4.01 7.12
CA CYS A 124 -8.67 -3.14 7.50
C CYS A 124 -9.04 -1.70 7.15
N GLY A 125 -8.88 -0.78 8.11
CA GLY A 125 -8.91 0.65 7.89
C GLY A 125 -7.50 1.23 8.00
N TRP A 126 -7.27 2.39 7.39
CA TRP A 126 -5.94 3.02 7.40
C TRP A 126 -5.50 3.34 8.84
N SER A 127 -6.45 3.61 9.73
CA SER A 127 -6.22 3.84 11.16
C SER A 127 -5.77 2.60 11.93
N ASP A 128 -5.93 1.39 11.38
CA ASP A 128 -5.48 0.15 12.00
C ASP A 128 -3.97 -0.08 11.85
N GLY A 129 -3.31 0.71 10.99
CA GLY A 129 -1.87 0.70 10.78
C GLY A 129 -1.32 -0.64 10.29
N LYS A 130 -2.09 -1.36 9.46
CA LYS A 130 -1.68 -2.67 8.93
C LYS A 130 -0.71 -2.51 7.78
N GLU A 131 0.57 -2.43 8.12
CA GLU A 131 1.65 -2.30 7.16
C GLU A 131 1.83 -3.56 6.32
N ILE A 132 1.97 -3.34 5.02
CA ILE A 132 2.23 -4.36 4.01
C ILE A 132 3.36 -3.92 3.09
N VAL A 133 3.93 -4.88 2.39
CA VAL A 133 4.82 -4.64 1.24
C VAL A 133 4.18 -5.23 -0.01
N ALA A 134 4.13 -4.46 -1.10
CA ALA A 134 3.50 -4.92 -2.34
C ALA A 134 4.47 -4.96 -3.51
N TYR A 135 4.44 -6.07 -4.25
CA TYR A 135 5.27 -6.30 -5.42
C TYR A 135 4.41 -6.56 -6.66
N LEU A 136 4.53 -5.67 -7.64
CA LEU A 136 4.08 -5.93 -9.02
C LEU A 136 4.82 -7.14 -9.61
N GLY A 137 4.09 -8.18 -10.04
CA GLY A 137 4.71 -9.37 -10.60
C GLY A 137 3.79 -10.56 -10.65
N ASN A 138 4.33 -11.75 -10.88
CA ASN A 138 3.54 -12.98 -10.94
C ASN A 138 3.62 -13.71 -9.59
N PRO A 139 2.59 -13.63 -8.74
CA PRO A 139 2.57 -14.38 -7.49
C PRO A 139 2.65 -15.89 -7.78
N PRO A 140 3.21 -16.71 -6.86
CA PRO A 140 3.20 -18.17 -6.99
C PRO A 140 1.80 -18.76 -7.13
N LYS A 141 0.79 -18.13 -6.51
CA LYS A 141 -0.63 -18.41 -6.66
C LYS A 141 -1.46 -17.20 -6.24
N MET A 142 -2.72 -17.16 -6.67
CA MET A 142 -3.72 -16.23 -6.11
C MET A 142 -4.15 -16.71 -4.73
N GLY A 143 -4.44 -15.77 -3.82
CA GLY A 143 -4.74 -16.07 -2.43
C GLY A 143 -3.50 -16.30 -1.55
N PRO A 144 -3.69 -16.84 -0.34
CA PRO A 144 -2.67 -16.83 0.71
C PRO A 144 -1.57 -17.87 0.50
N PHE A 145 -0.32 -17.47 0.69
CA PHE A 145 0.86 -18.35 0.67
C PHE A 145 1.95 -17.85 1.60
N VAL A 146 2.87 -18.75 1.96
CA VAL A 146 4.11 -18.41 2.65
C VAL A 146 5.24 -18.42 1.63
N ALA A 147 5.85 -17.26 1.38
CA ALA A 147 6.92 -17.12 0.41
C ALA A 147 8.24 -17.73 0.94
N THR A 148 8.91 -18.54 0.12
CA THR A 148 10.30 -18.94 0.42
C THR A 148 11.26 -17.77 0.19
N PRO A 149 12.48 -17.79 0.74
CA PRO A 149 13.49 -16.77 0.45
C PRO A 149 13.79 -16.59 -1.05
N GLU A 150 13.77 -17.67 -1.83
CA GLU A 150 13.94 -17.64 -3.29
C GLU A 150 12.75 -16.93 -3.96
N GLN A 151 11.53 -17.22 -3.49
CA GLN A 151 10.33 -16.57 -4.00
C GLN A 151 10.34 -15.07 -3.67
N MET A 152 10.73 -14.68 -2.45
CA MET A 152 10.87 -13.26 -2.08
C MET A 152 11.87 -12.53 -2.98
N ARG A 153 13.06 -13.11 -3.21
CA ARG A 153 14.05 -12.54 -4.13
C ARG A 153 13.50 -12.40 -5.55
N ARG A 154 12.76 -13.40 -6.03
CA ARG A 154 12.13 -13.36 -7.36
C ARG A 154 11.07 -12.26 -7.45
N LEU A 155 10.26 -12.08 -6.42
CA LEU A 155 9.20 -11.06 -6.38
C LEU A 155 9.79 -9.65 -6.46
N VAL A 156 10.83 -9.37 -5.67
CA VAL A 156 11.56 -8.08 -5.71
C VAL A 156 12.15 -7.84 -7.11
N PHE A 157 12.78 -8.86 -7.69
CA PHE A 157 13.39 -8.75 -9.02
C PHE A 157 12.34 -8.53 -10.13
N GLN A 158 11.22 -9.25 -10.09
CA GLN A 158 10.11 -9.06 -11.02
C GLN A 158 9.53 -7.65 -10.92
N HIS A 159 9.37 -7.14 -9.70
CA HIS A 159 8.89 -5.79 -9.46
C HIS A 159 9.80 -4.73 -10.09
N GLN A 160 11.11 -4.82 -9.85
CA GLN A 160 12.10 -3.91 -10.43
C GLN A 160 12.12 -3.92 -11.96
N GLN A 161 11.97 -5.11 -12.56
CA GLN A 161 11.89 -5.23 -14.02
C GLN A 161 10.61 -4.59 -14.56
N ALA A 162 9.47 -4.88 -13.94
CA ALA A 162 8.19 -4.32 -14.36
C ALA A 162 8.18 -2.79 -14.26
N PHE A 163 8.85 -2.23 -13.27
CA PHE A 163 9.00 -0.78 -13.11
C PHE A 163 9.93 -0.15 -14.15
N SER A 164 11.06 -0.79 -14.43
CA SER A 164 11.99 -0.34 -15.47
C SER A 164 11.33 -0.31 -16.87
N GLN A 165 10.44 -1.25 -17.15
CA GLN A 165 9.73 -1.32 -18.43
C GLN A 165 8.64 -0.24 -18.59
N LYS A 166 8.12 0.35 -17.50
CA LYS A 166 7.17 1.48 -17.57
C LYS A 166 7.82 2.81 -17.97
N LEU A 167 9.16 2.90 -17.96
CA LEU A 167 9.90 4.12 -18.29
C LEU A 167 10.28 4.23 -19.78
N HIS A 168 9.76 3.33 -20.62
CA HIS A 168 9.93 3.28 -22.08
C HIS A 168 8.58 3.19 -22.78
#